data_AF-A0AB39XAQ2-F1
#
_entry.id   AF-A0AB39XAQ2-F1
#
_cell.length_a   1.000
_cell.length_b   1.000
_cell.length_c   1.000
_cell.angle_alpha   90.00
_cell.angle_beta   90.00
_cell.angle_gamma   90.00
#
_symmetry.space_group_name_H-M   'P 1'
#
loop_
_entity.id
_entity.type
_entity.pdbx_description
1 polymer ?
#
loop_
_entity_poly.entity_id
_entity_poly.type
_entity_poly.pdbx_seq_one_letter_code
_entity_poly.pdbx_strand_id
1 'polypeptide(L)'
;MPQAFIAAATRKGKMYAVPINIHGQNWLWYNKEVLASVGAAEPKTWDDAFVILDKLKAGGKVIPLAFSGQKNWEQNLFNSVLIGVGGGPMWIAMMGKRDAALAQSAEFKAVAVAYKKLKDYVDAGAPGRNWNDATNLVIQGKAGMQIMGDWAKGEFVAAGKVADKDYGCTVLSNHGGGYMMGGDVFVFPKSNDAAITKAQMTLAKVMLTPETQIQFALKKGSIPVRSDVDTSALDACAQKGTRYVADKAQQLPSVDMLAAPALVGAVQDAISEYWNTDMSADKFSAKVAAVLKAQY
;
A
#
# COMPACT_ATOMS: atom_id res chain seq x y z
N MET A 1 4.94 -18.89 -2.96
CA MET A 1 3.87 -17.90 -2.71
C MET A 1 3.58 -17.83 -1.22
N PRO A 2 3.37 -16.64 -0.63
CA PRO A 2 3.00 -16.49 0.78
C PRO A 2 1.67 -17.16 1.16
N GLN A 3 1.55 -17.65 2.39
CA GLN A 3 0.38 -18.41 2.84
C GLN A 3 -0.91 -17.59 2.81
N ALA A 4 -0.83 -16.28 3.07
CA ALA A 4 -1.98 -15.38 3.03
C ALA A 4 -2.69 -15.37 1.67
N PHE A 5 -1.92 -15.45 0.57
CA PHE A 5 -2.48 -15.50 -0.79
C PHE A 5 -3.17 -16.83 -1.07
N ILE A 6 -2.59 -17.95 -0.60
CA ILE A 6 -3.21 -19.27 -0.71
C ILE A 6 -4.55 -19.28 0.04
N ALA A 7 -4.56 -18.78 1.28
CA ALA A 7 -5.75 -18.69 2.11
C ALA A 7 -6.82 -17.79 1.47
N ALA A 8 -6.43 -16.60 1.00
CA ALA A 8 -7.34 -15.67 0.33
C ALA A 8 -7.99 -16.29 -0.92
N ALA A 9 -7.22 -17.02 -1.72
CA ALA A 9 -7.68 -17.63 -2.97
C ALA A 9 -8.33 -19.02 -2.82
N THR A 10 -8.48 -19.55 -1.60
CA THR A 10 -9.02 -20.91 -1.35
C THR A 10 -10.37 -20.86 -0.63
N ARG A 11 -11.31 -21.70 -1.08
CA ARG A 11 -12.60 -21.95 -0.40
C ARG A 11 -12.87 -23.45 -0.41
N LYS A 12 -13.27 -24.02 0.74
CA LYS A 12 -13.54 -25.46 0.91
C LYS A 12 -12.41 -26.36 0.37
N GLY A 13 -11.15 -25.98 0.63
CA GLY A 13 -9.97 -26.72 0.19
C GLY A 13 -9.63 -26.62 -1.30
N LYS A 14 -10.34 -25.79 -2.08
CA LYS A 14 -10.08 -25.61 -3.51
C LYS A 14 -9.74 -24.15 -3.82
N MET A 15 -8.71 -23.93 -4.63
CA MET A 15 -8.44 -22.60 -5.16
C MET A 15 -9.53 -22.20 -6.14
N TYR A 16 -10.10 -20.99 -5.98
CA TYR A 16 -11.12 -20.44 -6.87
C TYR A 16 -10.61 -19.26 -7.70
N ALA A 17 -9.40 -18.80 -7.41
CA ALA A 17 -8.74 -17.70 -8.09
C ALA A 17 -7.27 -18.05 -8.33
N VAL A 18 -6.69 -17.47 -9.38
CA VAL A 18 -5.26 -17.56 -9.71
C VAL A 18 -4.60 -16.23 -9.34
N PRO A 19 -3.86 -16.16 -8.23
CA PRO A 19 -2.99 -15.03 -7.95
C PRO A 19 -1.93 -14.88 -9.03
N ILE A 20 -1.65 -13.66 -9.47
CA ILE A 20 -0.69 -13.42 -10.56
C ILE A 20 0.50 -12.54 -10.15
N ASN A 21 0.39 -11.79 -9.06
CA ASN A 21 1.47 -10.95 -8.56
C ASN A 21 1.36 -10.74 -7.04
N ILE A 22 2.35 -10.06 -6.48
CA ILE A 22 2.30 -9.49 -5.12
C ILE A 22 2.61 -7.99 -5.26
N HIS A 23 1.66 -7.18 -4.81
CA HIS A 23 1.79 -5.75 -4.62
C HIS A 23 2.12 -5.45 -3.15
N GLY A 24 3.13 -4.62 -2.93
CA GLY A 24 3.27 -3.88 -1.67
C GLY A 24 2.41 -2.63 -1.73
N GLN A 25 1.55 -2.44 -0.74
CA GLN A 25 0.57 -1.34 -0.77
C GLN A 25 1.00 -0.11 0.05
N ASN A 26 2.01 -0.23 0.91
CA ASN A 26 2.43 0.81 1.85
C ASN A 26 3.83 1.39 1.55
N TRP A 27 4.16 1.52 0.26
CA TRP A 27 5.41 2.15 -0.15
C TRP A 27 5.32 3.68 -0.04
N LEU A 28 6.42 4.27 0.39
CA LEU A 28 6.75 5.67 0.15
C LEU A 28 7.57 5.76 -1.12
N TRP A 29 7.06 6.47 -2.12
CA TRP A 29 7.77 6.89 -3.34
C TRP A 29 8.26 8.31 -3.15
N TYR A 30 9.49 8.58 -3.59
CA TYR A 30 10.05 9.92 -3.45
C TYR A 30 10.95 10.30 -4.63
N ASN A 31 10.95 11.59 -4.96
CA ASN A 31 11.84 12.15 -5.97
C ASN A 31 13.23 12.41 -5.35
N LYS A 32 14.28 11.80 -5.90
CA LYS A 32 15.62 11.85 -5.29
C LYS A 32 16.24 13.24 -5.33
N GLU A 33 16.01 13.99 -6.40
CA GLU A 33 16.51 15.37 -6.54
C GLU A 33 15.82 16.30 -5.54
N VAL A 34 14.50 16.16 -5.38
CA VAL A 34 13.73 16.96 -4.41
C VAL A 34 14.19 16.69 -2.98
N LEU A 35 14.39 15.43 -2.59
CA LEU A 35 14.92 15.11 -1.25
C LEU A 35 16.36 15.63 -1.07
N ALA A 36 17.22 15.48 -2.08
CA ALA A 36 18.59 15.99 -2.03
C ALA A 36 18.63 17.52 -1.87
N SER A 37 17.68 18.26 -2.48
CA SER A 37 17.59 19.72 -2.37
C SER A 37 17.37 20.24 -0.94
N VAL A 38 16.87 19.39 -0.03
CA VAL A 38 16.70 19.68 1.41
C VAL A 38 17.68 18.90 2.29
N GLY A 39 18.72 18.31 1.69
CA GLY A 39 19.75 17.53 2.38
C GLY A 39 19.18 16.29 3.07
N ALA A 40 18.13 15.68 2.50
CA ALA A 40 17.51 14.46 3.04
C ALA A 40 18.00 13.21 2.31
N ALA A 41 18.13 12.12 3.06
CA ALA A 41 18.32 10.77 2.54
C ALA A 41 17.00 10.00 2.52
N GLU A 42 17.02 8.73 2.09
CA GLU A 42 15.87 7.83 2.18
C GLU A 42 15.38 7.71 3.64
N PRO A 43 14.11 8.06 3.94
CA PRO A 43 13.55 7.90 5.29
C PRO A 43 13.30 6.42 5.60
N LYS A 44 13.46 6.05 6.87
CA LYS A 44 13.20 4.67 7.36
C LYS A 44 11.97 4.62 8.27
N THR A 45 11.70 5.72 8.95
CA THR A 45 10.62 5.86 9.93
C THR A 45 9.65 6.96 9.52
N TRP A 46 8.45 6.96 10.13
CA TRP A 46 7.52 8.09 9.96
C TRP A 46 8.09 9.38 10.55
N ASP A 47 8.92 9.31 11.58
CA ASP A 47 9.59 10.47 12.17
C ASP A 47 10.59 11.10 11.19
N ASP A 48 11.39 10.27 10.50
CA ASP A 48 12.26 10.74 9.40
C ASP A 48 11.42 11.43 8.31
N ALA A 49 10.31 10.79 7.91
CA ALA A 49 9.44 11.33 6.87
C ALA A 49 8.84 12.69 7.27
N PHE A 50 8.38 12.86 8.51
CA PHE A 50 7.89 14.16 8.99
C PHE A 50 8.97 15.24 8.98
N VAL A 51 10.22 14.92 9.36
CA VAL A 51 11.34 15.87 9.27
C VAL A 51 11.58 16.31 7.82
N ILE A 52 11.49 15.39 6.86
CA ILE A 52 11.62 15.72 5.44
C ILE A 52 10.44 16.57 4.96
N LEU A 53 9.21 16.20 5.33
CA LEU A 53 8.01 16.95 4.99
C LEU A 53 8.06 18.39 5.52
N ASP A 54 8.53 18.58 6.76
CA ASP A 54 8.72 19.90 7.37
C ASP A 54 9.74 20.74 6.60
N LYS A 55 10.89 20.15 6.20
CA LYS A 55 11.89 20.85 5.38
C LYS A 55 11.35 21.25 4.01
N LEU A 56 10.64 20.34 3.34
CA LEU A 56 10.04 20.62 2.03
C LEU A 56 8.98 21.73 2.14
N LYS A 57 8.15 21.68 3.17
CA LYS A 57 7.13 22.70 3.45
C LYS A 57 7.76 24.06 3.73
N ALA A 58 8.79 24.11 4.58
CA ALA A 58 9.51 25.34 4.90
C ALA A 58 10.20 25.94 3.66
N GLY A 59 10.67 25.10 2.73
CA GLY A 59 11.23 25.56 1.46
C GLY A 59 10.20 26.19 0.52
N GLY A 60 8.93 25.76 0.57
CA GLY A 60 7.81 26.36 -0.18
C GLY A 60 7.85 26.19 -1.70
N LYS A 61 8.77 25.35 -2.24
CA LYS A 61 8.98 25.19 -3.70
C LYS A 61 8.18 24.05 -4.33
N VAL A 62 7.82 23.05 -3.54
CA VAL A 62 7.17 21.81 -3.99
C VAL A 62 6.07 21.42 -3.02
N ILE A 63 5.16 20.56 -3.47
CA ILE A 63 4.18 19.91 -2.61
C ILE A 63 4.93 18.88 -1.76
N PRO A 64 4.94 18.96 -0.41
CA PRO A 64 5.71 18.02 0.39
C PRO A 64 5.22 16.56 0.21
N LEU A 65 3.91 16.35 0.26
CA LEU A 65 3.25 15.06 0.05
C LEU A 65 2.23 15.14 -1.09
N ALA A 66 2.57 14.55 -2.25
CA ALA A 66 1.59 14.32 -3.30
C ALA A 66 0.53 13.34 -2.79
N PHE A 67 -0.73 13.72 -2.94
CA PHE A 67 -1.83 12.94 -2.40
C PHE A 67 -3.05 12.95 -3.31
N SER A 68 -3.75 11.82 -3.30
CA SER A 68 -5.04 11.62 -3.95
C SER A 68 -6.09 11.50 -2.84
N GLY A 69 -6.91 12.53 -2.66
CA GLY A 69 -7.97 12.60 -1.66
C GLY A 69 -9.23 11.84 -2.06
N GLN A 70 -9.09 10.66 -2.67
CA GLN A 70 -10.21 9.73 -2.84
C GLN A 70 -10.19 8.74 -1.68
N LYS A 71 -11.38 8.30 -1.28
CA LYS A 71 -11.65 7.53 -0.07
C LYS A 71 -10.77 6.28 0.11
N ASN A 72 -10.50 5.56 -0.98
CA ASN A 72 -9.64 4.37 -0.99
C ASN A 72 -8.16 4.70 -0.76
N TRP A 73 -7.69 5.85 -1.25
CA TRP A 73 -6.30 6.29 -1.09
C TRP A 73 -6.06 6.97 0.25
N GLU A 74 -7.09 7.61 0.83
CA GLU A 74 -7.13 7.99 2.24
C GLU A 74 -6.96 6.78 3.16
N GLN A 75 -7.69 5.69 2.90
CA GLN A 75 -7.52 4.44 3.64
C GLN A 75 -6.15 3.79 3.42
N ASN A 76 -5.60 3.81 2.21
CA ASN A 76 -4.25 3.31 1.95
C ASN A 76 -3.18 4.08 2.74
N LEU A 77 -3.29 5.42 2.77
CA LEU A 77 -2.41 6.26 3.58
C LEU A 77 -2.57 5.94 5.08
N PHE A 78 -3.81 5.86 5.58
CA PHE A 78 -4.09 5.52 6.96
C PHE A 78 -3.51 4.14 7.35
N ASN A 79 -3.72 3.12 6.52
CA ASN A 79 -3.19 1.77 6.77
C ASN A 79 -1.66 1.78 6.85
N SER A 80 -1.00 2.57 6.01
CA SER A 80 0.46 2.75 6.04
C SER A 80 0.94 3.41 7.33
N VAL A 81 0.20 4.41 7.83
CA VAL A 81 0.47 5.03 9.15
C VAL A 81 0.19 4.06 10.28
N LEU A 82 -0.93 3.31 10.24
CA LEU A 82 -1.28 2.32 11.26
C LEU A 82 -0.21 1.23 11.39
N ILE A 83 0.27 0.69 10.26
CA ILE A 83 1.35 -0.29 10.25
C ILE A 83 2.66 0.33 10.72
N GLY A 84 3.02 1.51 10.20
CA GLY A 84 4.33 2.11 10.48
C GLY A 84 4.46 2.70 11.88
N VAL A 85 3.42 3.36 12.40
CA VAL A 85 3.41 4.00 13.73
C VAL A 85 2.87 3.05 14.80
N GLY A 86 1.85 2.25 14.49
CA GLY A 86 1.22 1.32 15.44
C GLY A 86 1.79 -0.10 15.42
N GLY A 87 2.48 -0.49 14.34
CA GLY A 87 3.13 -1.79 14.20
C GLY A 87 2.24 -2.87 13.54
N GLY A 88 2.89 -3.87 12.95
CA GLY A 88 2.23 -5.03 12.34
C GLY A 88 1.30 -5.82 13.27
N PRO A 89 1.64 -6.05 14.56
CA PRO A 89 0.72 -6.72 15.49
C PRO A 89 -0.60 -5.97 15.70
N MET A 90 -0.56 -4.63 15.79
CA MET A 90 -1.77 -3.80 15.91
C MET A 90 -2.63 -3.90 14.64
N TRP A 91 -2.01 -3.85 13.46
CA TRP A 91 -2.70 -4.06 12.18
C TRP A 91 -3.48 -5.37 12.15
N ILE A 92 -2.83 -6.49 12.50
CA ILE A 92 -3.46 -7.82 12.51
C ILE A 92 -4.56 -7.90 13.57
N ALA A 93 -4.34 -7.36 14.77
CA ALA A 93 -5.33 -7.39 15.84
C ALA A 93 -6.58 -6.58 15.48
N MET A 94 -6.42 -5.37 14.95
CA MET A 94 -7.55 -4.52 14.60
C MET A 94 -8.27 -5.01 13.34
N MET A 95 -7.56 -5.22 12.23
CA MET A 95 -8.22 -5.53 10.95
C MET A 95 -8.54 -7.01 10.78
N GLY A 96 -7.71 -7.91 11.33
CA GLY A 96 -7.93 -9.35 11.22
C GLY A 96 -8.75 -9.95 12.36
N LYS A 97 -8.55 -9.46 13.60
CA LYS A 97 -9.23 -10.00 14.79
C LYS A 97 -10.33 -9.08 15.34
N ARG A 98 -10.50 -7.90 14.76
CA ARG A 98 -11.52 -6.93 15.16
C ARG A 98 -11.39 -6.47 16.61
N ASP A 99 -10.16 -6.37 17.11
CA ASP A 99 -9.90 -5.91 18.47
C ASP A 99 -10.22 -4.42 18.61
N ALA A 100 -11.45 -4.16 19.06
CA ALA A 100 -11.98 -2.82 19.24
C ALA A 100 -11.39 -2.10 20.46
N ALA A 101 -10.79 -2.81 21.42
CA ALA A 101 -10.17 -2.17 22.58
C ALA A 101 -8.91 -1.41 22.17
N LEU A 102 -8.15 -1.94 21.20
CA LEU A 102 -6.97 -1.26 20.65
C LEU A 102 -7.30 0.10 20.02
N ALA A 103 -8.49 0.26 19.43
CA ALA A 103 -8.91 1.55 18.90
C ALA A 103 -9.03 2.65 19.98
N GLN A 104 -9.04 2.30 21.27
CA GLN A 104 -9.09 3.25 22.39
C GLN A 104 -7.71 3.43 23.08
N SER A 105 -6.68 2.72 22.62
CA SER A 105 -5.32 2.78 23.18
C SER A 105 -4.61 4.10 22.89
N ALA A 106 -3.58 4.43 23.68
CA ALA A 106 -2.75 5.62 23.45
C ALA A 106 -1.99 5.51 22.11
N GLU A 107 -1.56 4.30 21.76
CA GLU A 107 -0.86 3.98 20.53
C GLU A 107 -1.74 4.21 19.30
N PHE A 108 -3.01 3.80 19.33
CA PHE A 108 -3.94 4.11 18.23
C PHE A 108 -4.25 5.60 18.13
N LYS A 109 -4.33 6.32 19.26
CA LYS A 109 -4.45 7.79 19.23
C LYS A 109 -3.23 8.44 18.58
N ALA A 110 -2.02 7.93 18.82
CA ALA A 110 -0.81 8.41 18.14
C ALA A 110 -0.88 8.17 16.62
N VAL A 111 -1.38 7.02 16.17
CA VAL A 111 -1.65 6.73 14.75
C VAL A 111 -2.64 7.75 14.16
N ALA A 112 -3.76 8.00 14.85
CA ALA A 112 -4.77 8.96 14.40
C ALA A 112 -4.19 10.38 14.26
N VAL A 113 -3.46 10.85 15.26
CA VAL A 113 -2.80 12.17 15.24
C VAL A 113 -1.77 12.26 14.12
N ALA A 114 -0.92 11.25 13.95
CA ALA A 114 0.06 11.20 12.86
C ALA A 114 -0.62 11.24 11.49
N TYR A 115 -1.69 10.46 11.29
CA TYR A 115 -2.46 10.48 10.05
C TYR A 115 -3.06 11.87 9.79
N LYS A 116 -3.71 12.50 10.78
CA LYS A 116 -4.31 13.83 10.60
C LYS A 116 -3.28 14.91 10.31
N LYS A 117 -2.10 14.84 10.96
CA LYS A 117 -0.97 15.76 10.71
C LYS A 117 -0.54 15.75 9.25
N LEU A 118 -0.69 14.64 8.52
CA LEU A 118 -0.32 14.57 7.09
C LEU A 118 -1.09 15.55 6.21
N LYS A 119 -2.28 16.00 6.64
CA LYS A 119 -3.09 16.99 5.93
C LYS A 119 -2.36 18.33 5.79
N ASP A 120 -1.41 18.64 6.67
CA ASP A 120 -0.62 19.87 6.64
C ASP A 120 0.43 19.90 5.51
N TYR A 121 0.62 18.78 4.81
CA TYR A 121 1.66 18.58 3.80
C TYR A 121 1.11 18.26 2.41
N VAL A 122 -0.21 18.14 2.28
CA VAL A 122 -0.88 17.96 0.99
C VAL A 122 -1.35 19.31 0.46
N ASP A 123 -1.46 19.44 -0.85
CA ASP A 123 -1.93 20.66 -1.48
C ASP A 123 -3.46 20.69 -1.64
N ALA A 124 -4.01 21.88 -1.90
CA ALA A 124 -5.46 22.09 -2.05
C ALA A 124 -6.08 21.34 -3.25
N GLY A 125 -5.28 20.91 -4.23
CA GLY A 125 -5.74 20.12 -5.37
C GLY A 125 -5.84 18.62 -5.11
N ALA A 126 -5.56 18.15 -3.89
CA ALA A 126 -5.64 16.73 -3.55
C ALA A 126 -7.06 16.13 -3.60
N PRO A 127 -8.14 16.81 -3.17
CA PRO A 127 -9.49 16.24 -3.21
C PRO A 127 -9.89 15.79 -4.62
N GLY A 128 -10.31 14.52 -4.77
CA GLY A 128 -10.73 13.95 -6.05
C GLY A 128 -9.63 13.64 -7.06
N ARG A 129 -8.39 14.12 -6.86
CA ARG A 129 -7.24 13.82 -7.74
C ARG A 129 -7.05 12.32 -7.91
N ASN A 130 -6.72 11.84 -9.11
CA ASN A 130 -6.38 10.42 -9.30
C ASN A 130 -5.01 10.08 -8.71
N TRP A 131 -4.82 8.84 -8.28
CA TRP A 131 -3.55 8.39 -7.70
C TRP A 131 -2.37 8.52 -8.68
N ASN A 132 -2.58 8.29 -9.98
CA ASN A 132 -1.56 8.40 -11.00
C ASN A 132 -1.19 9.88 -11.25
N ASP A 133 -2.15 10.80 -11.13
CA ASP A 133 -1.87 12.25 -11.22
C ASP A 133 -0.99 12.72 -10.04
N ALA A 134 -1.25 12.20 -8.83
CA ALA A 134 -0.39 12.43 -7.67
C ALA A 134 1.03 11.85 -7.90
N THR A 135 1.12 10.66 -8.49
CA THR A 135 2.40 10.02 -8.86
C THR A 135 3.18 10.89 -9.85
N ASN A 136 2.49 11.45 -10.84
CA ASN A 136 3.09 12.34 -11.84
C ASN A 136 3.67 13.63 -11.22
N LEU A 137 3.10 14.15 -10.12
CA LEU A 137 3.69 15.29 -9.41
C LEU A 137 5.08 14.94 -8.84
N VAL A 138 5.25 13.73 -8.30
CA VAL A 138 6.55 13.25 -7.80
C VAL A 138 7.52 13.02 -8.96
N ILE A 139 7.06 12.38 -10.04
CA ILE A 139 7.86 12.15 -11.27
C ILE A 139 8.42 13.47 -11.84
N GLN A 140 7.59 14.53 -11.84
CA GLN A 140 7.94 15.85 -12.38
C GLN A 140 8.74 16.73 -11.39
N GLY A 141 9.01 16.25 -10.17
CA GLY A 141 9.67 17.05 -9.12
C GLY A 141 8.82 18.20 -8.58
N LYS A 142 7.51 18.21 -8.87
CA LYS A 142 6.54 19.16 -8.30
C LYS A 142 6.10 18.75 -6.90
N ALA A 143 6.33 17.50 -6.52
CA ALA A 143 6.14 17.00 -5.18
C ALA A 143 7.33 16.16 -4.70
N GLY A 144 7.54 16.12 -3.38
CA GLY A 144 8.66 15.38 -2.79
C GLY A 144 8.38 13.89 -2.59
N MET A 145 7.24 13.57 -1.99
CA MET A 145 6.92 12.20 -1.57
C MET A 145 5.47 11.82 -1.86
N GLN A 146 5.18 10.52 -1.92
CA GLN A 146 3.83 9.95 -2.03
C GLN A 146 3.79 8.58 -1.33
N ILE A 147 2.75 8.33 -0.54
CA ILE A 147 2.41 6.97 -0.11
C ILE A 147 1.46 6.36 -1.13
N MET A 148 1.86 5.25 -1.74
CA MET A 148 1.04 4.51 -2.72
C MET A 148 1.58 3.10 -2.89
N GLY A 149 0.76 2.18 -3.38
CA GLY A 149 1.27 0.87 -3.76
C GLY A 149 2.25 0.91 -4.93
N ASP A 150 2.98 -0.17 -5.11
CA ASP A 150 4.00 -0.34 -6.16
C ASP A 150 3.48 -0.38 -7.61
N TRP A 151 2.17 -0.34 -7.82
CA TRP A 151 1.63 0.06 -9.13
C TRP A 151 2.06 1.48 -9.54
N ALA A 152 2.37 2.37 -8.59
CA ALA A 152 2.96 3.69 -8.88
C ALA A 152 4.29 3.57 -9.64
N LYS A 153 5.07 2.50 -9.41
CA LYS A 153 6.32 2.23 -10.14
C LYS A 153 6.09 2.12 -11.65
N GLY A 154 4.95 1.59 -12.08
CA GLY A 154 4.59 1.50 -13.49
C GLY A 154 4.58 2.87 -14.17
N GLU A 155 4.09 3.91 -13.49
CA GLU A 155 4.09 5.28 -14.00
C GLU A 155 5.51 5.86 -14.13
N PHE A 156 6.37 5.61 -13.13
CA PHE A 156 7.79 6.03 -13.21
C PHE A 156 8.49 5.37 -14.40
N VAL A 157 8.31 4.06 -14.57
CA VAL A 157 8.89 3.30 -15.69
C VAL A 157 8.36 3.80 -17.03
N ALA A 158 7.04 4.04 -17.14
CA ALA A 158 6.42 4.58 -18.35
C ALA A 158 6.95 5.99 -18.70
N ALA A 159 7.29 6.79 -17.69
CA ALA A 159 7.92 8.10 -17.85
C ALA A 159 9.45 8.04 -18.08
N GLY A 160 10.03 6.85 -18.25
CA GLY A 160 11.46 6.65 -18.48
C GLY A 160 12.34 6.95 -17.26
N LYS A 161 11.77 6.96 -16.05
CA LYS A 161 12.51 7.16 -14.80
C LYS A 161 13.10 5.85 -14.29
N VAL A 162 14.29 5.94 -13.69
CA VAL A 162 15.07 4.81 -13.21
C VAL A 162 15.11 4.81 -11.68
N ALA A 163 14.74 3.68 -11.07
CA ALA A 163 14.82 3.48 -9.62
C ALA A 163 16.26 3.68 -9.12
N ASP A 164 16.41 4.21 -7.91
CA ASP A 164 17.67 4.60 -7.27
C ASP A 164 18.49 5.69 -7.98
N LYS A 165 18.09 6.14 -9.17
CA LYS A 165 18.65 7.30 -9.85
C LYS A 165 17.73 8.52 -9.78
N ASP A 166 16.51 8.39 -10.31
CA ASP A 166 15.55 9.49 -10.41
C ASP A 166 14.55 9.50 -9.23
N TYR A 167 14.14 8.32 -8.79
CA TYR A 167 13.22 8.12 -7.68
C TYR A 167 13.71 7.01 -6.75
N GLY A 168 13.22 6.99 -5.53
CA GLY A 168 13.43 5.90 -4.59
C GLY A 168 12.12 5.42 -3.98
N CYS A 169 12.21 4.31 -3.27
CA CYS A 169 11.08 3.65 -2.64
C CYS A 169 11.50 3.01 -1.32
N THR A 170 10.65 3.09 -0.31
CA THR A 170 10.89 2.49 1.01
C THR A 170 9.57 2.21 1.72
N VAL A 171 9.59 1.38 2.75
CA VAL A 171 8.46 1.17 3.66
C VAL A 171 8.80 1.85 4.97
N LEU A 172 7.91 2.74 5.44
CA LEU A 172 8.11 3.46 6.69
C LEU A 172 7.59 2.64 7.88
N SER A 173 8.46 2.44 8.88
CA SER A 173 8.06 1.79 10.13
C SER A 173 8.94 2.17 11.30
N ASN A 174 8.30 2.61 12.39
CA ASN A 174 8.94 2.92 13.66
C ASN A 174 9.20 1.63 14.48
N HIS A 175 8.59 0.51 14.10
CA HIS A 175 8.70 -0.79 14.79
C HIS A 175 9.60 -1.79 14.06
N GLY A 176 10.21 -1.37 12.95
CA GLY A 176 10.96 -2.23 12.06
C GLY A 176 10.03 -3.02 11.14
N GLY A 177 9.94 -2.59 9.88
CA GLY A 177 9.27 -3.37 8.85
C GLY A 177 7.74 -3.36 8.88
N GLY A 178 7.14 -4.32 8.19
CA GLY A 178 5.69 -4.43 8.00
C GLY A 178 5.28 -4.12 6.56
N TYR A 179 5.42 -5.12 5.69
CA TYR A 179 5.09 -5.03 4.27
C TYR A 179 3.65 -5.48 4.02
N MET A 180 2.79 -4.52 3.67
CA MET A 180 1.37 -4.77 3.40
C MET A 180 1.19 -5.37 2.01
N MET A 181 1.14 -6.70 1.96
CA MET A 181 1.00 -7.49 0.75
C MET A 181 -0.46 -7.63 0.33
N GLY A 182 -0.77 -7.18 -0.88
CA GLY A 182 -1.97 -7.57 -1.61
C GLY A 182 -1.60 -8.07 -2.99
N GLY A 183 -2.57 -8.37 -3.85
CA GLY A 183 -2.26 -8.70 -5.24
C GLY A 183 -3.49 -8.97 -6.07
N ASP A 184 -3.25 -9.05 -7.36
CA ASP A 184 -4.24 -9.28 -8.38
C ASP A 184 -4.51 -10.78 -8.50
N VAL A 185 -5.79 -11.12 -8.67
CA VAL A 185 -6.23 -12.50 -8.92
C VAL A 185 -7.12 -12.55 -10.14
N PHE A 186 -7.03 -13.63 -10.89
CA PHE A 186 -8.01 -13.97 -11.92
C PHE A 186 -8.99 -15.02 -11.38
N VAL A 187 -10.27 -14.68 -11.36
CA VAL A 187 -11.36 -15.63 -11.09
C VAL A 187 -11.95 -16.05 -12.43
N PHE A 188 -12.04 -17.35 -12.66
CA PHE A 188 -12.59 -17.90 -13.90
C PHE A 188 -14.05 -18.33 -13.66
N PRO A 189 -15.05 -17.62 -14.24
CA PRO A 189 -16.43 -18.00 -14.10
C PRO A 189 -16.67 -19.42 -14.62
N LYS A 190 -17.49 -20.18 -13.91
CA LYS A 190 -17.87 -21.53 -14.33
C LYS A 190 -18.59 -21.45 -15.68
N SER A 191 -18.13 -22.25 -16.63
CA SER A 191 -18.75 -22.40 -17.95
C SER A 191 -19.06 -23.86 -18.22
N ASN A 192 -20.14 -24.12 -18.96
CA ASN A 192 -20.46 -25.45 -19.50
C ASN A 192 -19.88 -25.66 -20.91
N ASP A 193 -19.30 -24.61 -21.51
CA ASP A 193 -18.62 -24.69 -22.80
C ASP A 193 -17.16 -25.17 -22.62
N ALA A 194 -16.86 -26.33 -23.19
CA ALA A 194 -15.55 -26.96 -23.10
C ALA A 194 -14.42 -26.12 -23.72
N ALA A 195 -14.70 -25.35 -24.78
CA ALA A 195 -13.72 -24.47 -25.41
C ALA A 195 -13.38 -23.29 -24.48
N ILE A 196 -14.38 -22.72 -23.81
CA ILE A 196 -14.18 -21.67 -22.80
C ILE A 196 -13.34 -22.21 -21.64
N THR A 197 -13.69 -23.38 -21.08
CA THR A 197 -12.92 -23.99 -19.99
C THR A 197 -11.47 -24.25 -20.40
N LYS A 198 -11.23 -24.75 -21.62
CA LYS A 198 -9.88 -24.98 -22.14
C LYS A 198 -9.08 -23.67 -22.27
N ALA A 199 -9.71 -22.59 -22.76
CA ALA A 199 -9.07 -21.28 -22.87
C ALA A 199 -8.73 -20.69 -21.49
N GLN A 200 -9.65 -20.78 -20.52
CA GLN A 200 -9.41 -20.34 -19.13
C GLN A 200 -8.23 -21.07 -18.49
N MET A 201 -8.16 -22.40 -18.64
CA MET A 201 -7.04 -23.20 -18.13
C MET A 201 -5.71 -22.88 -18.81
N THR A 202 -5.75 -22.60 -20.12
CA THR A 202 -4.55 -22.17 -20.86
C THR A 202 -4.05 -20.83 -20.35
N LEU A 203 -4.95 -19.85 -20.17
CA LEU A 203 -4.61 -18.54 -19.62
C LEU A 203 -4.03 -18.67 -18.20
N ALA A 204 -4.66 -19.46 -17.33
CA ALA A 204 -4.15 -19.74 -15.98
C ALA A 204 -2.71 -20.29 -16.00
N LYS A 205 -2.41 -21.22 -16.92
CA LYS A 205 -1.06 -21.79 -17.09
C LYS A 205 -0.05 -20.75 -17.58
N VAL A 206 -0.41 -19.95 -18.59
CA VAL A 206 0.47 -18.93 -19.18
C VAL A 206 0.84 -17.86 -18.14
N MET A 207 -0.14 -17.34 -17.40
CA MET A 207 0.06 -16.31 -16.37
C MET A 207 1.07 -16.71 -15.30
N LEU A 208 1.19 -18.01 -15.01
CA LEU A 208 2.09 -18.56 -14.00
C LEU A 208 3.41 -19.08 -14.56
N THR A 209 3.69 -18.96 -15.86
CA THR A 209 5.03 -19.31 -16.37
C THR A 209 6.10 -18.36 -15.76
N PRO A 210 7.33 -18.83 -15.47
CA PRO A 210 8.38 -17.97 -14.92
C PRO A 210 8.64 -16.72 -15.77
N GLU A 211 8.68 -16.89 -17.10
CA GLU A 211 8.87 -15.79 -18.05
C GLU A 211 7.74 -14.77 -17.97
N THR A 212 6.48 -15.20 -18.00
CA THR A 212 5.34 -14.28 -17.90
C THR A 212 5.33 -13.54 -16.57
N GLN A 213 5.68 -14.21 -15.47
CA GLN A 213 5.77 -13.58 -14.15
C GLN A 213 6.79 -12.43 -14.12
N ILE A 214 7.97 -12.62 -14.71
CA ILE A 214 8.98 -11.55 -14.80
C ILE A 214 8.56 -10.43 -15.73
N GLN A 215 8.11 -10.75 -16.94
CA GLN A 215 7.69 -9.73 -17.92
C GLN A 215 6.50 -8.91 -17.41
N PHE A 216 5.58 -9.55 -16.68
CA PHE A 216 4.48 -8.86 -16.03
C PHE A 216 4.96 -7.95 -14.89
N ALA A 217 5.80 -8.46 -13.98
CA ALA A 217 6.35 -7.69 -12.86
C ALA A 217 7.13 -6.44 -13.30
N LEU A 218 7.96 -6.57 -14.35
CA LEU A 218 8.74 -5.47 -14.93
C LEU A 218 7.85 -4.31 -15.39
N LYS A 219 6.66 -4.61 -15.96
CA LYS A 219 5.72 -3.59 -16.44
C LYS A 219 4.76 -3.09 -15.36
N LYS A 220 4.22 -4.00 -14.54
CA LYS A 220 3.14 -3.71 -13.60
C LYS A 220 3.62 -2.98 -12.34
N GLY A 221 4.88 -3.17 -11.97
CA GLY A 221 5.44 -2.60 -10.75
C GLY A 221 5.47 -3.56 -9.55
N SER A 222 4.71 -4.64 -9.59
CA SER A 222 4.67 -5.69 -8.58
C SER A 222 5.90 -6.62 -8.63
N ILE A 223 5.94 -7.57 -7.70
CA ILE A 223 6.85 -8.73 -7.76
C ILE A 223 6.08 -10.00 -8.16
N PRO A 224 6.77 -11.03 -8.70
CA PRO A 224 6.18 -12.33 -8.97
C PRO A 224 5.49 -12.93 -7.74
N VAL A 225 4.36 -13.60 -7.96
CA VAL A 225 3.70 -14.36 -6.89
C VAL A 225 4.38 -15.71 -6.63
N ARG A 226 5.08 -16.20 -7.66
CA ARG A 226 5.95 -17.37 -7.62
C ARG A 226 7.24 -17.05 -6.89
N SER A 227 7.51 -17.80 -5.83
CA SER A 227 8.72 -17.63 -5.00
C SER A 227 9.95 -18.35 -5.55
N ASP A 228 9.79 -19.12 -6.62
CA ASP A 228 10.84 -19.91 -7.29
C ASP A 228 11.37 -19.23 -8.56
N VAL A 229 10.95 -18.00 -8.83
CA VAL A 229 11.37 -17.22 -10.00
C VAL A 229 12.57 -16.35 -9.62
N ASP A 230 13.59 -16.31 -10.49
CA ASP A 230 14.74 -15.41 -10.33
C ASP A 230 14.31 -13.95 -10.57
N THR A 231 14.43 -13.13 -9.54
CA THR A 231 14.07 -11.71 -9.56
C THR A 231 15.26 -10.77 -9.71
N SER A 232 16.46 -11.29 -9.99
CA SER A 232 17.69 -10.50 -10.14
C SER A 232 17.60 -9.43 -11.24
N ALA A 233 16.80 -9.69 -12.27
CA ALA A 233 16.56 -8.76 -13.38
C ALA A 233 15.55 -7.64 -13.03
N LEU A 234 14.87 -7.71 -11.89
CA LEU A 234 13.94 -6.65 -11.46
C LEU A 234 14.72 -5.44 -10.91
N ASP A 235 14.11 -4.26 -10.97
CA ASP A 235 14.71 -3.03 -10.44
C ASP A 235 14.90 -3.06 -8.91
N ALA A 236 15.65 -2.08 -8.40
CA ALA A 236 16.00 -1.99 -6.98
C ALA A 236 14.78 -1.98 -6.04
N CYS A 237 13.66 -1.38 -6.46
CA CYS A 237 12.43 -1.33 -5.68
C CYS A 237 11.75 -2.69 -5.60
N ALA A 238 11.61 -3.38 -6.73
CA ALA A 238 11.08 -4.73 -6.78
C ALA A 238 11.98 -5.73 -6.03
N GLN A 239 13.30 -5.53 -6.03
CA GLN A 239 14.22 -6.32 -5.20
C GLN A 239 14.02 -6.05 -3.69
N LYS A 240 13.79 -4.79 -3.27
CA LYS A 240 13.39 -4.48 -1.88
C LYS A 240 12.10 -5.23 -1.51
N GLY A 241 11.08 -5.17 -2.38
CA GLY A 241 9.82 -5.90 -2.21
C GLY A 241 10.01 -7.41 -2.07
N THR A 242 10.86 -8.01 -2.92
CA THR A 242 11.18 -9.44 -2.84
C THR A 242 11.83 -9.81 -1.51
N ARG A 243 12.75 -8.98 -0.99
CA ARG A 243 13.36 -9.20 0.33
C ARG A 243 12.35 -9.13 1.47
N TYR A 244 11.44 -8.14 1.44
CA TYR A 244 10.36 -8.07 2.43
C TYR A 244 9.47 -9.32 2.37
N VAL A 245 9.12 -9.81 1.19
CA VAL A 245 8.29 -11.02 1.07
C VAL A 245 9.06 -12.28 1.48
N ALA A 246 10.38 -12.35 1.28
CA ALA A 246 11.18 -13.49 1.73
C ALA A 246 11.23 -13.63 3.26
N ASP A 247 11.20 -12.51 3.99
CA ASP A 247 11.13 -12.50 5.44
C ASP A 247 9.68 -12.61 5.94
N LYS A 248 9.33 -13.77 6.50
CA LYS A 248 7.98 -14.02 7.05
C LYS A 248 7.60 -13.05 8.17
N ALA A 249 8.54 -12.48 8.91
CA ALA A 249 8.25 -11.51 9.96
C ALA A 249 7.78 -10.16 9.39
N GLN A 250 8.09 -9.87 8.13
CA GLN A 250 7.69 -8.65 7.42
C GLN A 250 6.30 -8.78 6.78
N GLN A 251 5.81 -10.01 6.57
CA GLN A 251 4.60 -10.26 5.81
C GLN A 251 3.34 -9.83 6.57
N LEU A 252 2.64 -8.81 6.06
CA LEU A 252 1.31 -8.41 6.52
C LEU A 252 0.31 -8.54 5.36
N PRO A 253 -0.79 -9.29 5.50
CA PRO A 253 -1.84 -9.30 4.48
C PRO A 253 -2.51 -7.93 4.39
N SER A 254 -2.92 -7.52 3.19
CA SER A 254 -3.70 -6.30 2.97
C SER A 254 -5.07 -6.40 3.64
N VAL A 255 -5.74 -5.25 3.75
CA VAL A 255 -7.03 -5.15 4.45
C VAL A 255 -8.08 -6.08 3.87
N ASP A 256 -8.08 -6.24 2.54
CA ASP A 256 -9.04 -7.07 1.80
C ASP A 256 -8.79 -8.57 1.99
N MET A 257 -7.59 -8.96 2.44
CA MET A 257 -7.27 -10.34 2.82
C MET A 257 -7.62 -10.63 4.29
N LEU A 258 -7.79 -9.60 5.12
CA LEU A 258 -8.05 -9.73 6.56
C LEU A 258 -9.52 -9.59 6.92
N ALA A 259 -10.26 -8.75 6.21
CA ALA A 259 -11.59 -8.31 6.61
C ALA A 259 -12.62 -8.45 5.48
N ALA A 260 -13.88 -8.66 5.86
CA ALA A 260 -15.00 -8.66 4.92
C ALA A 260 -15.21 -7.26 4.31
N PRO A 261 -15.68 -7.15 3.05
CA PRO A 261 -15.86 -5.87 2.37
C PRO A 261 -16.71 -4.85 3.14
N ALA A 262 -17.74 -5.31 3.88
CA ALA A 262 -18.58 -4.44 4.71
C ALA A 262 -17.79 -3.77 5.85
N LEU A 263 -16.92 -4.52 6.54
CA LEU A 263 -16.03 -3.97 7.55
C LEU A 263 -15.00 -3.02 6.95
N VAL A 264 -14.39 -3.41 5.83
CA VAL A 264 -13.41 -2.56 5.10
C VAL A 264 -14.05 -1.22 4.72
N GLY A 265 -15.26 -1.25 4.15
CA GLY A 265 -16.00 -0.07 3.74
C GLY A 265 -16.36 0.85 4.91
N ALA A 266 -16.82 0.28 6.03
CA ALA A 266 -17.19 1.06 7.21
C ALA A 266 -15.98 1.71 7.90
N VAL A 267 -14.83 1.01 7.96
CA VAL A 267 -13.58 1.61 8.45
C VAL A 267 -13.11 2.71 7.49
N GLN A 268 -13.22 2.49 6.18
CA GLN A 268 -12.91 3.48 5.16
C GLN A 268 -13.76 4.75 5.31
N ASP A 269 -15.06 4.64 5.60
CA ASP A 269 -15.94 5.78 5.88
C ASP A 269 -15.45 6.58 7.10
N ALA A 270 -15.10 5.90 8.19
CA ALA A 270 -14.57 6.56 9.39
C ALA A 270 -13.25 7.30 9.10
N ILE A 271 -12.34 6.68 8.34
CA ILE A 271 -11.06 7.28 7.95
C ILE A 271 -11.27 8.53 7.09
N SER A 272 -12.17 8.44 6.11
CA SER A 272 -12.44 9.56 5.21
C SER A 272 -13.11 10.73 5.90
N GLU A 273 -14.09 10.47 6.78
CA GLU A 273 -14.71 11.51 7.59
C GLU A 273 -13.69 12.18 8.51
N TYR A 274 -12.80 11.40 9.14
CA TYR A 274 -11.75 11.95 9.99
C TYR A 274 -10.76 12.82 9.19
N TRP A 275 -10.39 12.40 7.98
CA TRP A 275 -9.54 13.21 7.11
C TRP A 275 -10.20 14.54 6.74
N ASN A 276 -11.48 14.52 6.39
CA ASN A 276 -12.19 15.62 5.74
C ASN A 276 -12.95 16.57 6.68
N THR A 277 -12.98 16.30 7.98
CA THR A 277 -13.68 17.15 8.98
C THR A 277 -12.74 17.55 10.13
N ASP A 278 -13.20 18.45 11.01
CA ASP A 278 -12.48 18.80 12.26
C ASP A 278 -12.73 17.78 13.39
N MET A 279 -13.07 16.53 13.05
CA MET A 279 -13.24 15.45 14.00
C MET A 279 -11.97 15.28 14.85
N SER A 280 -12.12 15.18 16.17
CA SER A 280 -11.01 14.92 17.08
C SER A 280 -10.51 13.47 16.99
N ALA A 281 -9.25 13.24 17.34
CA ALA A 281 -8.68 11.88 17.39
C ALA A 281 -9.47 10.95 18.34
N ASP A 282 -10.00 11.48 19.45
CA ASP A 282 -10.85 10.71 20.37
C ASP A 282 -12.18 10.28 19.74
N LYS A 283 -12.84 11.19 19.01
CA LYS A 283 -14.09 10.88 18.30
C LYS A 283 -13.85 9.87 17.18
N PHE A 284 -12.76 10.00 16.44
CA PHE A 284 -12.35 9.03 15.43
C PHE A 284 -12.08 7.65 16.04
N SER A 285 -11.31 7.60 17.13
CA SER A 285 -10.99 6.40 17.90
C SER A 285 -12.25 5.67 18.38
N ALA A 286 -13.19 6.40 18.96
CA ALA A 286 -14.48 5.85 19.38
C ALA A 286 -15.31 5.32 18.19
N LYS A 287 -15.29 6.02 17.05
CA LYS A 287 -15.97 5.58 15.83
C LYS A 287 -15.37 4.30 15.26
N VAL A 288 -14.05 4.19 15.18
CA VAL A 288 -13.36 2.96 14.75
C VAL A 288 -13.67 1.81 15.69
N ALA A 289 -13.65 2.03 17.02
CA ALA A 289 -14.03 1.01 18.00
C ALA A 289 -15.46 0.50 17.79
N ALA A 290 -16.41 1.40 17.49
CA ALA A 290 -17.80 1.03 17.21
C ALA A 290 -17.93 0.19 15.93
N VAL A 291 -17.23 0.58 14.85
CA VAL A 291 -17.18 -0.17 13.59
C VAL A 291 -16.59 -1.57 13.80
N LEU A 292 -15.52 -1.69 14.58
CA LEU A 292 -14.89 -2.99 14.86
C LEU A 292 -15.82 -3.93 15.64
N LYS A 293 -16.68 -3.40 16.53
CA LYS A 293 -17.68 -4.16 17.31
C LYS A 293 -18.92 -4.58 16.50
N ALA A 294 -19.26 -3.85 15.43
CA ALA A 294 -20.48 -4.10 14.67
C ALA A 294 -20.51 -5.50 14.05
N GLN A 295 -21.63 -6.20 14.03
CA GLN A 295 -21.72 -7.47 13.31
C GLN A 295 -22.05 -7.20 11.84
N TYR A 296 -21.30 -7.81 10.92
CA TYR A 296 -21.46 -7.73 9.47
C TYR A 296 -21.70 -9.13 8.91
#